data_AF-A0A662V8F4-F1
#
_entry.id   AF-A0A662V8F4-F1
#
_cell.length_a   1.000
_cell.length_b   1.000
_cell.length_c   1.000
_cell.angle_alpha   90.00
_cell.angle_beta   90.00
_cell.angle_gamma   90.00
#
_symmetry.space_group_name_H-M   'P 1'
#
loop_
_entity.id
_entity.type
_entity.pdbx_description
1 polymer ?
#
loop_
_entity_poly.entity_id
_entity_poly.type
_entity_poly.pdbx_seq_one_letter_code
_entity_poly.pdbx_strand_id
1 'polypeptide(L)'
;MRDSLRELCKSKHKVFIIDAAGIFSGFPTQFTGLFITSPKVLDEVKDAKSKQTLEFLLSSRKLHVCEVKPEFLRRAKEVAKELGELRELSVTDLEVLALFIE
;
A
#
# COMPACT_ATOMS: atom_id res chain seq x y z
N MET A 1 10.73 3.21 13.36
CA MET A 1 10.03 2.54 12.25
C MET A 1 10.86 2.44 10.96
N ARG A 2 12.21 2.55 10.99
CA ARG A 2 13.04 2.30 9.78
C ARG A 2 13.18 0.81 9.46
N ASP A 3 12.95 -0.04 10.45
CA ASP A 3 13.21 -1.48 10.36
C ASP A 3 12.00 -2.28 9.85
N SER A 4 10.78 -1.72 9.89
CA SER A 4 9.55 -2.49 9.68
C SER A 4 9.41 -3.05 8.26
N LEU A 5 9.55 -2.24 7.20
CA LEU A 5 9.32 -2.74 5.83
C LEU A 5 10.34 -3.82 5.42
N ARG A 6 11.63 -3.55 5.67
CA ARG A 6 12.70 -4.50 5.39
C ARG A 6 12.60 -5.76 6.24
N GLU A 7 12.15 -5.64 7.49
CA GLU A 7 11.92 -6.79 8.37
C GLU A 7 10.71 -7.63 7.92
N LEU A 8 9.62 -7.00 7.51
CA LEU A 8 8.45 -7.66 6.92
C LEU A 8 8.84 -8.47 5.66
N CYS A 9 9.67 -7.87 4.80
CA CYS A 9 10.19 -8.52 3.58
C CYS A 9 11.25 -9.60 3.84
N LYS A 10 11.86 -9.66 5.04
CA LYS A 10 12.76 -10.76 5.44
C LYS A 10 12.00 -12.01 5.89
N SER A 11 10.69 -11.92 6.08
CA SER A 11 9.89 -13.09 6.45
C SER A 11 9.83 -14.12 5.33
N LYS A 12 9.54 -15.39 5.65
CA LYS A 12 9.28 -16.42 4.63
C LYS A 12 7.95 -16.24 3.90
N HIS A 13 7.17 -15.21 4.26
CA HIS A 13 5.86 -14.97 3.67
C HIS A 13 5.98 -14.12 2.42
N LYS A 14 5.10 -14.37 1.44
CA LYS A 14 4.90 -13.45 0.33
C LYS A 14 4.37 -12.13 0.88
N VAL A 15 5.00 -11.03 0.50
CA VAL A 15 4.57 -9.66 0.81
C VAL A 15 3.83 -9.10 -0.39
N PHE A 16 2.64 -8.56 -0.16
CA PHE A 16 1.80 -7.96 -1.18
C PHE A 16 1.62 -6.48 -0.88
N ILE A 17 1.86 -5.63 -1.87
CA ILE A 17 1.47 -4.22 -1.84
C ILE A 17 0.04 -4.13 -2.34
N ILE A 18 -0.83 -3.52 -1.55
CA ILE A 18 -2.26 -3.45 -1.79
C ILE A 18 -2.68 -2.00 -1.98
N ASP A 19 -3.34 -1.71 -3.09
CA ASP A 19 -4.01 -0.45 -3.40
C ASP A 19 -5.47 -0.46 -2.92
N ALA A 20 -6.21 0.61 -3.17
CA ALA A 20 -7.61 0.70 -2.76
C ALA A 20 -8.47 -0.37 -3.47
N ALA A 21 -8.21 -0.66 -4.75
CA ALA A 21 -8.94 -1.70 -5.49
C ALA A 21 -8.73 -3.10 -4.90
N GLY A 22 -7.52 -3.41 -4.44
CA GLY A 22 -7.21 -4.64 -3.70
C GLY A 22 -7.99 -4.75 -2.38
N ILE A 23 -8.22 -3.64 -1.68
CA ILE A 23 -9.09 -3.62 -0.48
C ILE A 23 -10.55 -3.82 -0.88
N PHE A 24 -11.06 -3.10 -1.87
CA PHE A 24 -12.46 -3.18 -2.31
C PHE A 24 -12.85 -4.58 -2.81
N SER A 25 -11.92 -5.27 -3.47
CA SER A 25 -12.13 -6.65 -3.92
C SER A 25 -12.11 -7.68 -2.77
N GLY A 26 -11.64 -7.28 -1.58
CA GLY A 26 -11.47 -8.18 -0.44
C GLY A 26 -10.25 -9.10 -0.57
N PHE A 27 -9.30 -8.79 -1.46
CA PHE A 27 -8.13 -9.63 -1.72
C PHE A 27 -7.38 -10.09 -0.46
N PRO A 28 -7.10 -9.21 0.53
CA PRO A 28 -6.37 -9.63 1.74
C PRO A 28 -7.13 -10.60 2.64
N THR A 29 -8.44 -10.78 2.45
CA THR A 29 -9.26 -11.75 3.19
C THR A 29 -9.22 -13.14 2.57
N GLN A 30 -8.93 -13.23 1.27
CA GLN A 30 -8.99 -14.47 0.47
C GLN A 30 -7.63 -15.15 0.33
N PHE A 31 -6.55 -14.37 0.38
CA PHE A 31 -5.19 -14.88 0.16
C PHE A 31 -4.36 -14.91 1.44
N THR A 32 -3.38 -15.81 1.46
CA THR A 32 -2.42 -15.93 2.55
C THR A 32 -1.14 -15.17 2.21
N GLY A 33 -0.66 -14.39 3.16
CA GLY A 33 0.51 -13.55 2.98
C GLY A 33 0.52 -12.42 3.99
N LEU A 34 1.50 -11.54 3.83
CA LEU A 34 1.58 -10.29 4.56
C LEU A 34 1.24 -9.16 3.61
N PHE A 35 0.30 -8.30 4.02
CA PHE A 35 -0.17 -7.21 3.19
C PHE A 35 0.39 -5.90 3.70
N ILE A 36 0.84 -5.04 2.80
CA ILE A 36 1.31 -3.70 3.10
C ILE A 36 0.56 -2.69 2.22
N THR A 37 0.31 -1.50 2.75
CA THR A 37 -0.33 -0.40 2.00
C THR A 37 0.15 0.94 2.54
N SER A 38 -0.16 2.03 1.83
CA SER A 38 0.13 3.39 2.27
C SER A 38 -1.02 3.98 3.10
N PRO A 39 -0.76 5.01 3.92
CA PRO A 39 -1.81 5.71 4.65
C PRO A 39 -2.86 6.33 3.72
N LYS A 40 -2.46 6.88 2.55
CA LYS A 40 -3.41 7.50 1.60
C LYS A 40 -4.41 6.52 1.02
N VAL A 41 -4.05 5.25 0.88
CA VAL A 41 -5.00 4.21 0.45
C VAL A 41 -6.17 4.09 1.43
N LEU A 42 -5.94 4.28 2.73
CA LEU A 42 -7.01 4.23 3.73
C LEU A 42 -8.01 5.39 3.56
N ASP A 43 -7.53 6.55 3.14
CA ASP A 43 -8.37 7.75 2.90
C ASP A 43 -9.40 7.52 1.76
N GLU A 44 -9.11 6.60 0.84
CA GLU A 44 -10.00 6.23 -0.28
C GLU A 44 -11.08 5.23 0.13
N VAL A 45 -10.84 4.44 1.18
CA VAL A 45 -11.77 3.41 1.66
C VAL A 45 -12.87 4.04 2.51
N LYS A 46 -13.90 4.56 1.85
CA LYS A 46 -14.99 5.31 2.51
C LYS A 46 -16.24 4.49 2.79
N ASP A 47 -16.49 3.45 2.01
CA ASP A 47 -17.69 2.62 2.14
C ASP A 47 -17.66 1.77 3.43
N ALA A 48 -18.83 1.50 4.00
CA ALA A 48 -18.95 0.86 5.31
C ALA A 48 -18.42 -0.59 5.32
N LYS A 49 -18.61 -1.34 4.22
CA LYS A 49 -18.23 -2.76 4.15
C LYS A 49 -16.71 -2.92 4.06
N SER A 50 -16.08 -2.12 3.20
CA SER A 50 -14.64 -2.09 3.02
C SER A 50 -13.94 -1.50 4.24
N LYS A 51 -14.55 -0.53 4.95
CA LYS A 51 -14.06 -0.06 6.25
C LYS A 51 -14.04 -1.16 7.31
N GLN A 52 -15.13 -1.91 7.45
CA GLN A 52 -15.17 -3.04 8.38
C GLN A 52 -14.11 -4.10 8.02
N THR A 53 -13.94 -4.37 6.73
CA THR A 53 -12.88 -5.27 6.24
C THR A 53 -11.49 -4.76 6.59
N LEU A 54 -11.24 -3.47 6.36
CA LEU A 54 -9.98 -2.80 6.68
C LEU A 54 -9.67 -2.85 8.19
N GLU A 55 -10.65 -2.53 9.05
CA GLU A 55 -10.52 -2.61 10.50
C GLU A 55 -10.18 -4.02 10.99
N PHE A 56 -10.82 -5.04 10.41
CA PHE A 56 -10.49 -6.43 10.69
C PHE A 56 -9.05 -6.78 10.26
N LEU A 57 -8.61 -6.35 9.08
CA LEU A 57 -7.26 -6.63 8.58
C LEU A 57 -6.17 -5.94 9.41
N LEU A 58 -6.43 -4.71 9.86
CA LEU A 58 -5.53 -3.95 10.73
C LEU A 58 -5.45 -4.57 12.13
N SER A 59 -6.60 -4.87 12.75
CA SER A 59 -6.65 -5.46 14.10
C SER A 59 -6.06 -6.87 14.16
N SER A 60 -6.22 -7.67 13.10
CA SER A 60 -5.60 -8.99 12.97
C SER A 60 -4.12 -8.95 12.59
N ARG A 61 -3.54 -7.76 12.36
CA ARG A 61 -2.16 -7.55 11.88
C ARG A 61 -1.86 -8.28 10.57
N LYS A 62 -2.87 -8.49 9.72
CA LYS A 62 -2.69 -9.02 8.37
C LYS A 62 -2.28 -7.93 7.38
N LEU A 63 -2.77 -6.71 7.59
CA LEU A 63 -2.40 -5.53 6.81
C LEU A 63 -1.59 -4.57 7.66
N HIS A 64 -0.45 -4.12 7.12
CA HIS A 64 0.42 -3.13 7.74
C HIS A 64 0.41 -1.83 6.91
N VAL A 65 0.19 -0.72 7.60
CA VAL A 65 0.25 0.62 7.00
C VAL A 65 1.68 1.11 7.11
N CYS A 66 2.28 1.47 5.97
CA CYS A 66 3.67 1.85 5.87
C CYS A 66 3.78 3.25 5.26
N GLU A 67 4.31 4.19 6.04
CA GLU A 67 4.73 5.50 5.55
C GLU A 67 5.90 5.34 4.58
N VAL A 68 5.85 6.07 3.46
CA VAL A 68 6.89 6.00 2.44
C VAL A 68 7.90 7.13 2.61
N LYS A 69 9.19 6.83 2.44
CA LYS A 69 10.21 7.88 2.56
C LYS A 69 10.14 8.90 1.41
N PRO A 70 10.43 10.18 1.66
CA PRO A 70 10.42 11.22 0.63
C PRO A 70 11.29 10.90 -0.59
N GLU A 71 12.42 10.20 -0.43
CA GLU A 71 13.26 9.82 -1.57
C GLU A 71 12.57 8.87 -2.56
N PHE A 72 11.78 7.92 -2.08
CA PHE A 72 11.05 6.96 -2.92
C PHE A 72 9.83 7.61 -3.56
N LEU A 73 9.15 8.50 -2.84
CA LEU A 73 8.07 9.30 -3.40
C LEU A 73 8.56 10.22 -4.52
N ARG A 74 9.75 10.82 -4.36
CA ARG A 74 10.38 11.61 -5.42
C ARG A 74 10.70 10.73 -6.63
N ARG A 75 11.25 9.53 -6.42
CA ARG A 75 11.56 8.59 -7.50
C ARG A 75 10.31 8.12 -8.25
N ALA A 76 9.21 7.81 -7.55
CA ALA A 76 7.95 7.47 -8.18
C ALA A 76 7.44 8.60 -9.08
N LYS A 77 7.51 9.85 -8.62
CA LYS A 77 7.15 11.05 -9.41
C LYS A 77 8.04 11.25 -10.64
N GLU A 78 9.35 11.01 -10.50
CA GLU A 78 10.30 11.08 -11.63
C GLU A 78 9.94 10.05 -12.71
N VAL A 79 9.73 8.78 -12.33
CA VAL A 79 9.33 7.71 -13.27
C VAL A 79 7.98 8.02 -13.92
N ALA A 80 6.98 8.45 -13.14
CA ALA A 80 5.68 8.84 -13.68
C ALA A 80 5.78 10.01 -14.66
N LYS A 81 6.69 10.96 -14.41
CA LYS A 81 6.95 12.09 -15.31
C LYS A 81 7.59 11.65 -16.61
N GLU A 82 8.57 10.74 -16.54
CA GLU A 82 9.24 10.17 -17.72
C GLU A 82 8.27 9.40 -18.62
N LEU A 83 7.29 8.72 -18.02
CA LEU A 83 6.23 8.00 -18.74
C LEU A 83 5.09 8.90 -19.25
N GLY A 84 5.04 10.18 -18.83
CA GLY A 84 3.95 11.10 -19.18
C GLY A 84 2.69 10.97 -18.32
N GLU A 85 2.70 10.10 -17.31
CA GLU A 85 1.55 9.73 -16.47
C GLU A 85 1.41 10.57 -15.19
N LEU A 86 2.39 11.43 -14.87
CA LEU A 86 2.41 12.19 -13.60
C LEU A 86 1.13 13.02 -13.34
N ARG A 87 0.41 13.44 -14.39
CA ARG A 87 -0.83 14.22 -14.26
C ARG A 87 -2.08 13.36 -14.08
N GLU A 88 -2.03 12.10 -14.50
CA GLU A 88 -3.15 11.16 -14.43
C GLU A 88 -3.13 10.38 -13.12
N LEU A 89 -1.94 10.10 -12.58
CA LEU A 89 -1.78 9.40 -11.32
C LEU A 89 -2.14 10.30 -10.13
N SER A 90 -2.96 9.75 -9.22
CA SER A 90 -3.27 10.40 -7.96
C SER A 90 -2.06 10.40 -7.01
N VAL A 91 -2.16 11.18 -5.93
CA VAL A 91 -1.17 11.13 -4.84
C VAL A 91 -1.12 9.73 -4.22
N THR A 92 -2.26 9.05 -4.11
CA THR A 92 -2.36 7.69 -3.59
C THR A 92 -1.59 6.70 -4.47
N ASP A 93 -1.77 6.77 -5.79
CA ASP A 93 -1.06 5.91 -6.76
C ASP A 93 0.46 6.10 -6.65
N LEU A 94 0.90 7.35 -6.51
CA LEU A 94 2.32 7.67 -6.33
C LEU A 94 2.89 7.12 -5.02
N GLU A 95 2.11 7.10 -3.93
CA GLU A 95 2.54 6.47 -2.68
C GLU A 95 2.64 4.94 -2.80
N VAL A 96 1.67 4.29 -3.46
CA VAL A 96 1.70 2.84 -3.70
C VAL A 96 2.92 2.46 -4.54
N LEU A 97 3.19 3.21 -5.61
CA LEU A 97 4.39 3.03 -6.44
C LEU A 97 5.67 3.28 -5.64
N ALA A 98 5.69 4.31 -4.79
CA ALA A 98 6.84 4.61 -3.96
C ALA A 98 7.11 3.48 -2.94
N LEU A 99 6.05 2.89 -2.37
CA LEU A 99 6.17 1.73 -1.48
C LEU A 99 6.73 0.49 -2.21
N PHE A 100 6.47 0.35 -3.51
CA PHE A 100 7.06 -0.71 -4.34
C PHE A 100 8.54 -0.49 -4.65
N ILE A 101 8.96 0.78 -4.78
CA ILE A 101 10.37 1.13 -5.07
C ILE A 101 11.25 1.01 -3.81
N GLU A 102 10.67 1.18 -2.61
CA GLU A 102 11.37 1.12 -1.31
C GLU A 102 11.97 -0.25 -0.94
#